data_AF-A0A6B0ZQS7-F1
#
_entry.id   AF-A0A6B0ZQS7-F1
#
_cell.length_a   1.000
_cell.length_b   1.000
_cell.length_c   1.000
_cell.angle_alpha   90.00
_cell.angle_beta   90.00
_cell.angle_gamma   90.00
#
_symmetry.space_group_name_H-M   'P 1'
#
loop_
_entity.id
_entity.type
_entity.pdbx_description
1 polymer ?
#
loop_
_entity_poly.entity_id
_entity_poly.type
_entity_poly.pdbx_seq_one_letter_code
_entity_poly.pdbx_strand_id
1 'polypeptide(L)'
;MQKMLKFSRVVAVAAFVAAASILFVPAASAQTAEDVKQRDQLIANQENLLNTYRCLFGVDTDVVPGSCPNPDVVVPGVTPEKPSQQDLDVRDGLIQNQEALLNVYRCRFDVDTEIVPGGCVDGAPAPVLVEESETGPEPLGPPPAAFGFDPFYGKYLDAGGLPVIASAQVPDEALVQVKRLVEEMLGNREDILAKFGDNNVRVAVMAKASGITELPELSDLYEVFPGTDWDERTRGGGVGPTLARPVVAIAEEHLLCYDSDVFPFEDIFVHEFAHGVLNMGVELLPGGSEFRQRLETAYREALGAGLWADTYAATNPDEYWAEGVQSWFDLNNPPGWIHNEIDTRRELEAYDPALATLIQEVFGSATVESSCHG
;
A
#
# COMPACT_ATOMS: atom_id res chain seq x y z
N MET A 1 42.63 42.57 40.10
CA MET A 1 42.67 41.15 40.50
C MET A 1 41.42 40.84 41.31
N GLN A 2 40.81 39.67 41.07
CA GLN A 2 39.70 39.03 41.80
C GLN A 2 38.25 39.58 41.63
N LYS A 3 37.45 38.73 40.94
CA LYS A 3 36.19 38.09 41.37
C LYS A 3 35.03 38.92 41.98
N MET A 4 33.85 38.60 41.43
CA MET A 4 32.55 38.38 42.09
C MET A 4 31.75 39.59 42.58
N LEU A 5 30.47 39.67 42.19
CA LEU A 5 29.28 39.34 42.99
C LEU A 5 28.05 39.56 42.08
N LYS A 6 27.28 38.53 41.71
CA LYS A 6 26.14 37.92 42.43
C LYS A 6 25.03 38.93 42.77
N PHE A 7 23.82 38.67 42.31
CA PHE A 7 22.57 38.53 43.10
C PHE A 7 21.45 38.05 42.15
N SER A 8 20.38 37.37 42.57
CA SER A 8 20.16 36.17 43.39
C SER A 8 18.67 35.85 43.20
N ARG A 9 18.33 34.57 43.36
CA ARG A 9 16.99 33.98 43.25
C ARG A 9 15.93 34.69 44.10
N VAL A 10 14.69 34.71 43.59
CA VAL A 10 13.49 34.64 44.43
C VAL A 10 12.76 33.34 44.09
N VAL A 11 12.60 32.53 45.13
CA VAL A 11 11.77 31.34 45.21
C VAL A 11 10.37 31.78 45.60
N ALA A 12 9.34 31.25 44.95
CA ALA A 12 7.99 31.21 45.51
C ALA A 12 7.47 29.77 45.42
N VAL A 13 7.13 29.23 46.59
CA VAL A 13 6.66 27.86 46.82
C VAL A 13 5.15 27.89 47.07
N ALA A 14 4.47 26.93 46.43
CA ALA A 14 3.22 26.24 46.77
C ALA A 14 1.87 26.99 46.83
N ALA A 15 0.92 26.46 46.06
CA ALA A 15 -0.34 25.94 46.62
C ALA A 15 -0.88 24.80 45.73
N PHE A 16 -0.87 23.58 46.29
CA PHE A 16 -1.60 22.43 45.76
C PHE A 16 -3.08 22.61 46.11
N VAL A 17 -3.96 22.56 45.10
CA VAL A 17 -5.38 22.26 45.29
C VAL A 17 -5.73 21.12 44.35
N ALA A 18 -5.94 19.95 44.94
CA ALA A 18 -6.54 18.81 44.26
C ALA A 18 -8.00 19.15 43.96
N ALA A 19 -8.38 19.14 42.68
CA ALA A 19 -9.77 19.12 42.26
C ALA A 19 -9.98 17.89 41.38
N ALA A 20 -10.98 17.11 41.77
CA ALA A 20 -11.28 15.79 41.25
C ALA A 20 -11.55 15.77 39.74
N SER A 21 -11.05 14.72 39.12
CA SER A 21 -11.22 14.32 37.74
C SER A 21 -12.70 14.16 37.37
N ILE A 22 -13.18 15.03 36.48
CA ILE A 22 -14.16 14.63 35.47
C ILE A 22 -13.41 14.74 34.16
N LEU A 23 -13.02 13.60 33.60
CA LEU A 23 -12.51 13.49 32.25
C LEU A 23 -13.65 13.89 31.31
N PHE A 24 -13.72 15.18 30.99
CA PHE A 24 -14.24 15.57 29.69
C PHE A 24 -13.22 15.06 28.68
N VAL A 25 -13.50 13.90 28.11
CA VAL A 25 -12.94 13.54 26.80
C VAL A 25 -13.42 14.66 25.88
N PRO A 26 -12.55 15.51 25.32
CA PRO A 26 -12.99 16.41 24.28
C PRO A 26 -13.49 15.50 23.15
N ALA A 27 -14.75 15.66 22.77
CA ALA A 27 -15.22 15.13 21.50
C ALA A 27 -14.19 15.54 20.43
N ALA A 28 -13.77 14.59 19.58
CA ALA A 28 -12.91 14.85 18.44
C ALA A 28 -13.29 16.21 17.85
N SER A 29 -12.37 17.18 17.86
CA SER A 29 -12.69 18.52 17.39
C SER A 29 -13.17 18.37 15.95
N ALA A 30 -14.41 18.77 15.66
CA ALA A 30 -14.92 18.75 14.30
C ALA A 30 -13.93 19.52 13.43
N GLN A 31 -13.22 18.83 12.53
CA GLN A 31 -12.29 19.49 11.64
C GLN A 31 -13.07 20.39 10.70
N THR A 32 -12.53 21.59 10.47
CA THR A 32 -13.27 22.70 9.88
C THR A 32 -12.78 23.02 8.46
N ALA A 33 -13.59 23.71 7.67
CA ALA A 33 -13.16 24.31 6.42
C ALA A 33 -11.94 25.24 6.58
N GLU A 34 -11.73 25.80 7.78
CA GLU A 34 -10.54 26.60 8.04
C GLU A 34 -9.26 25.73 8.14
N ASP A 35 -9.35 24.52 8.69
CA ASP A 35 -8.21 23.59 8.78
C ASP A 35 -7.74 23.12 7.41
N VAL A 36 -8.69 22.93 6.48
CA VAL A 36 -8.39 22.60 5.08
C VAL A 36 -7.73 23.78 4.37
N LYS A 37 -8.27 24.98 4.56
CA LYS A 37 -7.73 26.19 3.94
C LYS A 37 -6.29 26.47 4.38
N GLN A 38 -5.95 26.22 5.65
CA GLN A 38 -4.58 26.34 6.15
C GLN A 38 -3.63 25.37 5.46
N ARG A 39 -4.07 24.12 5.22
CA ARG A 39 -3.29 23.12 4.49
C ARG A 39 -3.14 23.46 3.01
N ASP A 40 -4.22 23.87 2.35
CA ASP A 40 -4.18 24.34 0.96
C ASP A 40 -3.17 25.49 0.79
N GLN A 41 -3.10 26.40 1.78
CA GLN A 41 -2.13 27.48 1.80
C GLN A 41 -0.70 26.98 1.99
N LEU A 42 -0.48 26.00 2.87
CA LEU A 42 0.84 25.43 3.09
C LEU A 42 1.35 24.70 1.85
N ILE A 43 0.51 23.87 1.21
CA ILE A 43 0.82 23.15 -0.03
C ILE A 43 1.25 24.13 -1.13
N ALA A 44 0.49 25.21 -1.33
CA ALA A 44 0.84 26.23 -2.31
C ALA A 44 2.16 26.94 -1.98
N ASN A 45 2.42 27.22 -0.70
CA ASN A 45 3.67 27.85 -0.28
C ASN A 45 4.89 26.91 -0.49
N GLN A 46 4.75 25.63 -0.15
CA GLN A 46 5.79 24.62 -0.37
C GLN A 46 6.08 24.43 -1.85
N GLU A 47 5.06 24.37 -2.70
CA GLU A 47 5.25 24.25 -4.15
C GLU A 47 5.96 25.47 -4.75
N ASN A 48 5.62 26.68 -4.30
CA ASN A 48 6.32 27.90 -4.72
C ASN A 48 7.81 27.88 -4.31
N LEU A 49 8.12 27.37 -3.11
CA LEU A 49 9.50 27.22 -2.65
C LEU A 49 10.25 26.17 -3.49
N LEU A 50 9.60 25.05 -3.78
CA LEU A 50 10.11 24.01 -4.68
C LEU A 50 10.44 24.57 -6.06
N ASN A 51 9.52 25.32 -6.67
CA ASN A 51 9.75 25.99 -7.95
C ASN A 51 10.91 26.99 -7.89
N THR A 52 11.07 27.68 -6.76
CA THR A 52 12.21 28.56 -6.52
C THR A 52 13.52 27.78 -6.54
N TYR A 53 13.60 26.63 -5.87
CA TYR A 53 14.79 25.78 -5.85
C TYR A 53 15.09 25.18 -7.22
N ARG A 54 14.07 24.65 -7.91
CA ARG A 54 14.18 24.14 -9.28
C ARG A 54 14.82 25.16 -10.21
N CYS A 55 14.32 26.39 -10.20
CA CYS A 55 14.87 27.48 -11.00
C CYS A 55 16.25 27.94 -10.55
N LEU A 56 16.51 28.01 -9.25
CA LEU A 56 17.79 28.46 -8.70
C LEU A 56 18.93 27.49 -9.04
N PHE A 57 18.67 26.18 -8.96
CA PHE A 57 19.68 25.14 -9.16
C PHE A 57 19.67 24.51 -10.56
N GLY A 58 18.71 24.87 -11.41
CA GLY A 58 18.60 24.34 -12.77
C GLY A 58 18.23 22.86 -12.81
N VAL A 59 17.37 22.42 -11.88
CA VAL A 59 16.90 21.02 -11.77
C VAL A 59 15.39 20.99 -11.91
N ASP A 60 14.87 20.00 -12.65
CA ASP A 60 13.44 19.80 -12.91
C ASP A 60 12.74 21.08 -13.41
N THR A 61 13.45 21.89 -14.21
CA THR A 61 12.92 23.18 -14.68
C THR A 61 11.73 23.06 -15.65
N ASP A 62 11.54 21.89 -16.24
CA ASP A 62 10.46 21.54 -17.15
C ASP A 62 9.09 21.41 -16.46
N VAL A 63 9.07 21.12 -15.15
CA VAL A 63 7.82 21.02 -14.38
C VAL A 63 7.38 22.35 -13.75
N VAL A 64 8.18 23.41 -13.88
CA VAL A 64 7.90 24.72 -13.28
C VAL A 64 6.91 25.52 -14.14
N PRO A 65 5.68 25.81 -13.65
CA PRO A 65 4.72 26.64 -14.38
C PRO A 65 5.28 28.05 -14.63
N GLY A 66 5.01 28.63 -15.79
CA GLY A 66 5.57 29.93 -16.18
C GLY A 66 7.05 29.89 -16.61
N SER A 67 7.73 28.75 -16.41
CA SER A 67 9.16 28.51 -16.69
C SER A 67 10.13 29.43 -15.94
N CYS A 68 11.38 28.99 -15.80
CA CYS A 68 12.41 29.79 -15.14
C CYS A 68 12.91 30.93 -16.07
N PRO A 69 13.26 32.12 -15.52
CA PRO A 69 13.37 32.49 -14.11
C PRO A 69 12.11 33.15 -13.51
N ASN A 70 10.99 33.20 -14.24
CA ASN A 70 9.77 33.88 -13.80
C ASN A 70 8.63 32.88 -13.65
N PRO A 71 8.69 31.99 -12.63
CA PRO A 71 7.65 31.00 -12.42
C PRO A 71 6.31 31.66 -12.07
N ASP A 72 5.23 31.05 -12.52
CA ASP A 72 3.89 31.43 -12.08
C ASP A 72 3.73 31.11 -10.58
N VAL A 73 3.09 32.03 -9.85
CA VAL A 73 2.81 31.81 -8.43
C VAL A 73 1.68 30.80 -8.29
N VAL A 74 1.96 29.69 -7.61
CA VAL A 74 0.97 28.71 -7.21
C VAL A 74 0.09 29.30 -6.12
N VAL A 75 -1.23 29.29 -6.33
CA VAL A 75 -2.22 29.76 -5.35
C VAL A 75 -2.93 28.57 -4.70
N PRO A 76 -3.43 28.73 -3.46
CA PRO A 76 -4.16 27.66 -2.77
C PRO A 76 -5.35 27.16 -3.60
N GLY A 77 -5.62 25.85 -3.51
CA GLY A 77 -6.77 25.22 -4.14
C GLY A 77 -8.12 25.68 -3.58
N VAL A 78 -9.20 25.23 -4.21
CA VAL A 78 -10.56 25.51 -3.72
C VAL A 78 -10.86 24.59 -2.53
N THR A 79 -11.01 25.18 -1.35
CA THR A 79 -11.43 24.46 -0.15
C THR A 79 -12.89 24.02 -0.25
N PRO A 80 -13.22 22.74 0.00
CA PRO A 80 -14.60 22.25 0.03
C PRO A 80 -15.44 22.93 1.12
N GLU A 81 -16.71 23.21 0.83
CA GLU A 81 -17.64 23.80 1.81
C GLU A 81 -17.90 22.89 3.03
N LYS A 82 -17.75 21.57 2.86
CA LYS A 82 -17.89 20.55 3.90
C LYS A 82 -16.77 19.52 3.78
N PRO A 83 -15.60 19.78 4.36
CA PRO A 83 -14.48 18.85 4.32
C PRO A 83 -14.82 17.50 4.95
N SER A 84 -14.31 16.44 4.32
CA SER A 84 -14.24 15.11 4.91
C SER A 84 -12.92 14.88 5.65
N GLN A 85 -12.80 13.77 6.38
CA GLN A 85 -11.50 13.36 6.93
C GLN A 85 -10.50 13.05 5.81
N GLN A 86 -10.97 12.41 4.73
CA GLN A 86 -10.16 12.11 3.55
C GLN A 86 -9.57 13.38 2.91
N ASP A 87 -10.33 14.48 2.85
CA ASP A 87 -9.83 15.77 2.38
C ASP A 87 -8.61 16.25 3.17
N LEU A 88 -8.57 15.97 4.47
CA LEU A 88 -7.46 16.33 5.34
C LEU A 88 -6.30 15.36 5.16
N ASP A 89 -6.57 14.06 5.10
CA ASP A 89 -5.54 13.03 4.97
C ASP A 89 -4.77 13.18 3.63
N VAL A 90 -5.48 13.46 2.53
CA VAL A 90 -4.85 13.76 1.22
C VAL A 90 -3.92 14.97 1.32
N ARG A 91 -4.37 16.03 2.01
CA ARG A 91 -3.57 17.25 2.16
C ARG A 91 -2.37 17.05 3.09
N ASP A 92 -2.55 16.31 4.17
CA ASP A 92 -1.46 15.97 5.09
C ASP A 92 -0.41 15.11 4.38
N GLY A 93 -0.83 14.16 3.54
CA GLY A 93 0.07 13.39 2.66
C GLY A 93 0.82 14.26 1.64
N LEU A 94 0.13 15.20 0.98
CA LEU A 94 0.77 16.13 0.05
C LEU A 94 1.80 17.03 0.74
N ILE A 95 1.48 17.58 1.91
CA ILE A 95 2.39 18.39 2.72
C ILE A 95 3.63 17.58 3.09
N GLN A 96 3.46 16.33 3.52
CA GLN A 96 4.58 15.44 3.88
C GLN A 96 5.47 15.14 2.66
N ASN A 97 4.87 14.80 1.52
CA ASN A 97 5.61 14.48 0.30
C ASN A 97 6.39 15.69 -0.24
N GLN A 98 5.77 16.88 -0.24
CA GLN A 98 6.44 18.12 -0.65
C GLN A 98 7.57 18.49 0.32
N GLU A 99 7.36 18.34 1.63
CA GLU A 99 8.40 18.62 2.62
C GLU A 99 9.58 17.65 2.51
N ALA A 100 9.31 16.37 2.25
CA ALA A 100 10.35 15.38 1.99
C ALA A 100 11.20 15.76 0.77
N LEU A 101 10.56 16.15 -0.34
CA LEU A 101 11.27 16.58 -1.53
C LEU A 101 12.06 17.89 -1.31
N LEU A 102 11.51 18.85 -0.57
CA LEU A 102 12.24 20.05 -0.15
C LEU A 102 13.49 19.69 0.64
N ASN A 103 13.40 18.75 1.59
CA ASN A 103 14.55 18.28 2.36
C ASN A 103 15.62 17.62 1.47
N VAL A 104 15.22 16.87 0.44
CA VAL A 104 16.17 16.33 -0.56
C VAL A 104 16.94 17.45 -1.23
N TYR A 105 16.26 18.51 -1.68
CA TYR A 105 16.93 19.65 -2.31
C TYR A 105 17.82 20.42 -1.32
N ARG A 106 17.35 20.64 -0.09
CA ARG A 106 18.13 21.28 0.98
C ARG A 106 19.47 20.58 1.21
N CYS A 107 19.45 19.25 1.36
CA CYS A 107 20.67 18.48 1.54
C CYS A 107 21.52 18.40 0.27
N ARG A 108 20.89 18.23 -0.89
CA ARG A 108 21.61 18.08 -2.17
C ARG A 108 22.37 19.34 -2.57
N PHE A 109 21.80 20.51 -2.27
CA PHE A 109 22.35 21.81 -2.67
C PHE A 109 22.94 22.61 -1.51
N ASP A 110 23.00 22.02 -0.31
CA ASP A 110 23.53 22.64 0.91
C ASP A 110 22.86 23.99 1.25
N VAL A 111 21.53 23.99 1.27
CA VAL A 111 20.70 25.16 1.61
C VAL A 111 19.73 24.80 2.71
N ASP A 112 19.61 25.67 3.72
CA ASP A 112 18.72 25.50 4.88
C ASP A 112 18.85 24.10 5.53
N THR A 113 20.06 23.54 5.59
CA THR A 113 20.28 22.19 6.10
C THR A 113 19.99 22.08 7.60
N GLU A 114 19.95 23.21 8.32
CA GLU A 114 19.62 23.28 9.74
C GLU A 114 18.15 22.97 10.07
N ILE A 115 17.25 23.04 9.07
CA ILE A 115 15.84 22.71 9.27
C ILE A 115 15.47 21.30 8.80
N VAL A 116 16.41 20.55 8.20
CA VAL A 116 16.18 19.17 7.78
C VAL A 116 16.14 18.26 9.02
N PRO A 117 15.02 17.56 9.29
CA PRO A 117 14.94 16.61 10.40
C PRO A 117 16.00 15.52 10.26
N GLY A 118 16.74 15.23 11.34
CA GLY A 118 17.85 14.27 11.32
C GLY A 118 19.15 14.78 10.66
N GLY A 119 19.11 15.96 10.04
CA GLY A 119 20.24 16.55 9.32
C GLY A 119 20.47 15.92 7.93
N CYS A 120 21.60 16.27 7.31
CA CYS A 120 21.99 15.78 6.00
C CYS A 120 23.22 14.88 6.10
N VAL A 121 23.19 13.74 5.40
CA VAL A 121 24.30 12.79 5.26
C VAL A 121 24.56 12.57 3.78
N ASP A 122 25.79 12.80 3.34
CA ASP A 122 26.23 12.60 1.94
C ASP A 122 25.34 13.28 0.87
N GLY A 123 24.81 14.47 1.20
CA GLY A 123 23.96 15.25 0.27
C GLY A 123 22.50 14.78 0.21
N ALA A 124 22.08 13.87 1.08
CA ALA A 124 20.69 13.44 1.25
C ALA A 124 20.21 13.68 2.69
N PRO A 125 18.90 13.78 2.94
CA PRO A 125 18.36 13.77 4.29
C PRO A 125 18.81 12.50 5.00
N ALA A 126 19.26 12.62 6.25
CA ALA A 126 19.48 11.45 7.09
C ALA A 126 18.17 10.67 7.17
N PRO A 127 18.20 9.33 7.17
CA PRO A 127 17.04 8.54 7.53
C PRO A 127 16.54 9.08 8.87
N VAL A 128 15.29 9.54 8.92
CA VAL A 128 14.67 9.84 10.20
C VAL A 128 14.62 8.50 10.91
N LEU A 129 15.57 8.29 11.82
CA LEU A 129 15.42 7.29 12.86
C LEU A 129 14.21 7.79 13.64
N VAL A 130 13.04 7.34 13.23
CA VAL A 130 11.89 7.30 14.11
C VAL A 130 12.48 6.64 15.35
N GLU A 131 12.51 7.35 16.48
CA GLU A 131 12.81 6.66 17.73
C GLU A 131 11.70 5.62 17.83
N GLU A 132 12.03 4.38 17.43
CA GLU A 132 11.23 3.23 17.74
C GLU A 132 10.97 3.36 19.22
N SER A 133 9.69 3.51 19.56
CA SER A 133 9.25 3.42 20.92
C SER A 133 10.00 2.25 21.58
N GLU A 134 10.65 2.48 22.73
CA GLU A 134 11.38 1.43 23.44
C GLU A 134 10.49 0.21 23.78
N THR A 135 9.18 0.35 23.60
CA THR A 135 8.26 -0.76 23.35
C THR A 135 7.99 -0.83 21.85
N GLY A 136 8.44 -1.90 21.17
CA GLY A 136 8.10 -2.16 19.76
C GLY A 136 6.59 -2.10 19.48
N PRO A 137 6.14 -2.23 18.21
CA PRO A 137 4.73 -2.13 17.87
C PRO A 137 3.89 -3.01 18.80
N GLU A 138 2.78 -2.47 19.32
CA GLU A 138 1.87 -3.23 20.16
C GLU A 138 1.39 -4.46 19.37
N PRO A 139 1.44 -5.67 19.95
CA PRO A 139 1.05 -6.87 19.24
C PRO A 139 -0.38 -6.76 18.69
N LEU A 140 -0.60 -7.26 17.47
CA LEU A 140 -1.92 -7.20 16.86
C LEU A 140 -2.92 -8.04 17.65
N GLY A 141 -4.10 -7.46 17.87
CA GLY A 141 -5.20 -8.07 18.60
C GLY A 141 -6.22 -8.73 17.67
N PRO A 142 -7.23 -9.42 18.25
CA PRO A 142 -8.27 -10.09 17.47
C PRO A 142 -9.12 -9.09 16.67
N PRO A 143 -9.77 -9.54 15.57
CA PRO A 143 -10.65 -8.68 14.80
C PRO A 143 -11.80 -8.12 15.65
N PRO A 144 -12.27 -6.89 15.35
CA PRO A 144 -13.47 -6.35 15.95
C PRO A 144 -14.66 -7.31 15.84
N ALA A 145 -15.36 -7.56 16.95
CA ALA A 145 -16.48 -8.49 17.01
C ALA A 145 -17.62 -8.16 16.01
N ALA A 146 -17.70 -6.90 15.56
CA ALA A 146 -18.66 -6.45 14.55
C ALA A 146 -18.50 -7.13 13.19
N PHE A 147 -17.30 -7.62 12.85
CA PHE A 147 -17.07 -8.37 11.61
C PHE A 147 -17.66 -9.79 11.66
N GLY A 148 -17.87 -10.36 12.85
CA GLY A 148 -18.41 -11.71 13.01
C GLY A 148 -17.49 -12.82 12.47
N PHE A 149 -16.18 -12.56 12.35
CA PHE A 149 -15.20 -13.58 11.96
C PHE A 149 -15.11 -14.71 13.00
N ASP A 150 -14.67 -15.87 12.54
CA ASP A 150 -14.49 -17.04 13.42
C ASP A 150 -13.46 -16.73 14.54
N PRO A 151 -13.69 -17.21 15.78
CA PRO A 151 -12.74 -17.03 16.89
C PRO A 151 -11.34 -17.62 16.66
N PHE A 152 -11.14 -18.42 15.61
CA PHE A 152 -9.83 -18.83 15.10
C PHE A 152 -8.89 -17.63 14.86
N TYR A 153 -9.45 -16.51 14.39
CA TYR A 153 -8.68 -15.32 14.08
C TYR A 153 -8.30 -14.56 15.35
N GLY A 154 -7.00 -14.57 15.66
CA GLY A 154 -6.42 -13.91 16.82
C GLY A 154 -5.76 -12.57 16.52
N LYS A 155 -5.58 -12.24 15.23
CA LYS A 155 -4.90 -11.04 14.75
C LYS A 155 -5.69 -10.38 13.63
N TYR A 156 -5.67 -9.04 13.62
CA TYR A 156 -6.34 -8.21 12.64
C TYR A 156 -5.53 -6.95 12.35
N LEU A 157 -5.49 -6.57 11.08
CA LEU A 157 -4.99 -5.30 10.60
C LEU A 157 -5.90 -4.76 9.50
N ASP A 158 -6.14 -3.45 9.51
CA ASP A 158 -6.89 -2.77 8.44
C ASP A 158 -5.94 -2.26 7.35
N ALA A 159 -6.16 -2.71 6.11
CA ALA A 159 -5.45 -2.29 4.91
C ALA A 159 -6.36 -1.42 4.03
N GLY A 160 -6.71 -0.23 4.53
CA GLY A 160 -7.55 0.72 3.78
C GLY A 160 -9.01 0.26 3.62
N GLY A 161 -9.57 -0.36 4.65
CA GLY A 161 -10.91 -0.95 4.63
C GLY A 161 -10.98 -2.41 4.16
N LEU A 162 -9.84 -3.00 3.77
CA LEU A 162 -9.71 -4.44 3.54
C LEU A 162 -9.20 -5.14 4.82
N PRO A 163 -10.00 -6.02 5.45
CA PRO A 163 -9.55 -6.80 6.60
C PRO A 163 -8.40 -7.75 6.24
N VAL A 164 -7.28 -7.64 6.96
CA VAL A 164 -6.21 -8.64 6.98
C VAL A 164 -6.31 -9.39 8.30
N ILE A 165 -6.52 -10.70 8.25
CA ILE A 165 -6.80 -11.54 9.42
C ILE A 165 -5.87 -12.75 9.46
N ALA A 166 -5.53 -13.17 10.67
CA ALA A 166 -4.69 -14.35 10.87
C ALA A 166 -4.94 -15.00 12.23
N SER A 167 -4.49 -16.25 12.37
CA SER A 167 -4.42 -16.89 13.69
C SER A 167 -3.37 -16.21 14.57
N ALA A 168 -3.40 -16.44 15.89
CA ALA A 168 -2.39 -15.91 16.80
C ALA A 168 -0.96 -16.44 16.54
N GLN A 169 -0.80 -17.49 15.72
CA GLN A 169 0.49 -18.10 15.40
C GLN A 169 1.28 -17.32 14.33
N VAL A 170 0.58 -16.58 13.47
CA VAL A 170 1.20 -15.81 12.38
C VAL A 170 1.92 -14.58 12.93
N PRO A 171 3.17 -14.26 12.57
CA PRO A 171 3.84 -13.04 12.99
C PRO A 171 3.10 -11.77 12.57
N ASP A 172 3.15 -10.71 13.37
CA ASP A 172 2.46 -9.45 13.07
C ASP A 172 3.02 -8.80 11.79
N GLU A 173 4.30 -9.00 11.56
CA GLU A 173 5.04 -8.55 10.39
C GLU A 173 4.42 -9.05 9.08
N ALA A 174 3.84 -10.26 9.06
CA ALA A 174 3.18 -10.78 7.86
C ALA A 174 1.92 -9.98 7.50
N LEU A 175 1.13 -9.55 8.50
CA LEU A 175 -0.06 -8.74 8.27
C LEU A 175 0.33 -7.32 7.84
N VAL A 176 1.38 -6.76 8.44
CA VAL A 176 1.95 -5.46 8.04
C VAL A 176 2.43 -5.52 6.59
N GLN A 177 3.06 -6.62 6.19
CA GLN A 177 3.52 -6.82 4.82
C GLN A 177 2.35 -6.87 3.82
N VAL A 178 1.28 -7.60 4.13
CA VAL A 178 0.05 -7.59 3.30
C VAL A 178 -0.50 -6.18 3.18
N LYS A 179 -0.60 -5.45 4.29
CA LYS A 179 -1.11 -4.07 4.27
C LYS A 179 -0.29 -3.19 3.31
N ARG A 180 1.03 -3.27 3.38
CA ARG A 180 1.93 -2.54 2.48
C ARG A 180 1.63 -2.88 1.01
N LEU A 181 1.59 -4.17 0.66
CA LEU A 181 1.35 -4.62 -0.72
C LEU A 181 -0.03 -4.17 -1.24
N VAL A 182 -1.06 -4.23 -0.40
CA VAL A 182 -2.42 -3.72 -0.73
C VAL A 182 -2.38 -2.22 -1.01
N GLU A 183 -1.70 -1.43 -0.17
CA GLU A 183 -1.56 0.01 -0.33
C GLU A 183 -0.74 0.38 -1.58
N GLU A 184 0.32 -0.36 -1.88
CA GLU A 184 1.14 -0.18 -3.08
C GLU A 184 0.35 -0.52 -4.37
N MET A 185 -0.42 -1.61 -4.37
CA MET A 185 -1.23 -2.00 -5.52
C MET A 185 -2.45 -1.10 -5.72
N LEU A 186 -3.16 -0.71 -4.66
CA LEU A 186 -4.49 -0.09 -4.74
C LEU A 186 -4.60 1.28 -4.07
N GLY A 187 -3.51 1.92 -3.65
CA GLY A 187 -3.55 3.22 -2.95
C GLY A 187 -4.26 4.34 -3.71
N ASN A 188 -4.37 4.23 -5.05
CA ASN A 188 -5.12 5.17 -5.90
C ASN A 188 -6.47 4.61 -6.40
N ARG A 189 -6.93 3.47 -5.86
CA ARG A 189 -8.12 2.71 -6.27
C ARG A 189 -9.04 2.41 -5.09
N GLU A 190 -9.40 3.45 -4.34
CA GLU A 190 -10.37 3.36 -3.25
C GLU A 190 -11.73 2.81 -3.69
N ASP A 191 -12.10 2.97 -4.97
CA ASP A 191 -13.31 2.39 -5.55
C ASP A 191 -13.28 0.86 -5.53
N ILE A 192 -12.11 0.24 -5.76
CA ILE A 192 -11.90 -1.20 -5.64
C ILE A 192 -11.92 -1.62 -4.17
N LEU A 193 -11.23 -0.91 -3.28
CA LEU A 193 -11.23 -1.21 -1.83
C LEU A 193 -12.64 -1.11 -1.24
N ALA A 194 -13.42 -0.10 -1.64
CA ALA A 194 -14.82 0.02 -1.27
C ALA A 194 -15.64 -1.17 -1.80
N LYS A 195 -15.37 -1.64 -3.03
CA LYS A 195 -16.04 -2.81 -3.60
C LYS A 195 -15.68 -4.09 -2.86
N PHE A 196 -14.45 -4.23 -2.38
CA PHE A 196 -14.04 -5.31 -1.49
C PHE A 196 -14.84 -5.29 -0.19
N GLY A 197 -14.99 -4.12 0.43
CA GLY A 197 -15.84 -3.93 1.61
C GLY A 197 -17.31 -4.33 1.37
N ASP A 198 -17.91 -3.87 0.28
CA ASP A 198 -19.29 -4.22 -0.12
C ASP A 198 -19.51 -5.73 -0.23
N ASN A 199 -18.46 -6.48 -0.61
CA ASN A 199 -18.52 -7.92 -0.88
C ASN A 199 -17.86 -8.78 0.21
N ASN A 200 -17.53 -8.20 1.37
CA ASN A 200 -16.90 -8.88 2.50
C ASN A 200 -15.57 -9.59 2.13
N VAL A 201 -14.82 -9.03 1.19
CA VAL A 201 -13.48 -9.55 0.85
C VAL A 201 -12.55 -9.31 2.03
N ARG A 202 -11.65 -10.27 2.27
CA ARG A 202 -10.59 -10.20 3.28
C ARG A 202 -9.37 -10.98 2.82
N VAL A 203 -8.21 -10.65 3.39
CA VAL A 203 -6.99 -11.44 3.25
C VAL A 203 -6.80 -12.28 4.52
N ALA A 204 -6.71 -13.59 4.38
CA ALA A 204 -6.37 -14.50 5.45
C ALA A 204 -4.92 -14.98 5.30
N VAL A 205 -4.08 -14.66 6.29
CA VAL A 205 -2.69 -15.13 6.33
C VAL A 205 -2.62 -16.43 7.10
N MET A 206 -2.04 -17.45 6.47
CA MET A 206 -1.84 -18.79 7.02
C MET A 206 -0.49 -18.90 7.71
N ALA A 207 -0.47 -19.58 8.86
CA ALA A 207 0.78 -19.87 9.56
C ALA A 207 1.63 -20.87 8.77
N LYS A 208 2.94 -20.82 8.96
CA LYS A 208 3.86 -21.80 8.36
C LYS A 208 3.43 -23.22 8.69
N ALA A 209 3.44 -24.07 7.67
CA ALA A 209 3.05 -25.48 7.73
C ALA A 209 1.57 -25.77 8.10
N SER A 210 0.71 -24.74 8.15
CA SER A 210 -0.75 -24.94 8.16
C SER A 210 -1.27 -25.23 6.76
N GLY A 211 -2.27 -26.11 6.66
CA GLY A 211 -3.02 -26.34 5.42
C GLY A 211 -4.04 -25.22 5.17
N ILE A 212 -4.38 -25.00 3.90
CA ILE A 212 -5.40 -24.00 3.54
C ILE A 212 -6.78 -24.32 4.11
N THR A 213 -7.07 -25.61 4.31
CA THR A 213 -8.33 -26.06 4.90
C THR A 213 -8.41 -25.84 6.42
N GLU A 214 -7.34 -25.37 7.06
CA GLU A 214 -7.39 -24.87 8.44
C GLU A 214 -8.06 -23.49 8.54
N LEU A 215 -8.12 -22.73 7.44
CA LEU A 215 -8.87 -21.49 7.40
C LEU A 215 -10.38 -21.80 7.48
N PRO A 216 -11.13 -21.16 8.39
CA PRO A 216 -12.57 -21.40 8.56
C PRO A 216 -13.36 -21.32 7.25
N GLU A 217 -13.02 -20.36 6.39
CA GLU A 217 -13.61 -20.07 5.08
C GLU A 217 -13.41 -21.17 4.04
N LEU A 218 -12.40 -22.03 4.24
CA LEU A 218 -11.93 -23.03 3.28
C LEU A 218 -11.95 -24.46 3.88
N SER A 219 -12.51 -24.61 5.08
CA SER A 219 -12.53 -25.85 5.84
C SER A 219 -13.33 -27.00 5.20
N ASP A 220 -14.28 -26.68 4.34
CA ASP A 220 -15.16 -27.63 3.65
C ASP A 220 -14.67 -27.98 2.22
N LEU A 221 -13.51 -27.50 1.78
CA LEU A 221 -13.02 -27.72 0.40
C LEU A 221 -12.96 -29.21 0.01
N TYR A 222 -12.56 -30.08 0.93
CA TYR A 222 -12.57 -31.54 0.71
C TYR A 222 -13.98 -32.13 0.52
N GLU A 223 -15.00 -31.52 1.13
CA GLU A 223 -16.39 -31.96 1.01
C GLU A 223 -17.01 -31.44 -0.28
N VAL A 224 -16.84 -30.15 -0.58
CA VAL A 224 -17.47 -29.51 -1.75
C VAL A 224 -16.76 -29.84 -3.06
N PHE A 225 -15.45 -30.10 -3.01
CA PHE A 225 -14.63 -30.44 -4.18
C PHE A 225 -13.77 -31.69 -3.88
N PRO A 226 -14.41 -32.87 -3.78
CA PRO A 226 -13.71 -34.10 -3.42
C PRO A 226 -12.74 -34.56 -4.52
N GLY A 227 -11.70 -35.28 -4.13
CA GLY A 227 -10.72 -35.88 -5.05
C GLY A 227 -9.52 -35.01 -5.38
N THR A 228 -9.41 -33.84 -4.75
CA THR A 228 -8.21 -33.00 -4.75
C THR A 228 -7.65 -32.94 -3.33
N ASP A 229 -6.34 -33.13 -3.20
CA ASP A 229 -5.64 -32.80 -1.97
C ASP A 229 -5.45 -31.28 -1.94
N TRP A 230 -6.30 -30.55 -1.21
CA TRP A 230 -6.33 -29.09 -1.27
C TRP A 230 -5.13 -28.46 -0.57
N ASP A 231 -4.66 -29.07 0.52
CA ASP A 231 -3.50 -28.57 1.25
C ASP A 231 -2.20 -28.82 0.46
N GLU A 232 -2.08 -29.96 -0.23
CA GLU A 232 -0.94 -30.23 -1.13
C GLU A 232 -1.08 -29.52 -2.49
N ARG A 233 -2.30 -29.19 -2.93
CA ARG A 233 -2.48 -28.42 -4.17
C ARG A 233 -2.02 -26.98 -4.01
N THR A 234 -2.32 -26.36 -2.87
CA THR A 234 -1.92 -24.98 -2.61
C THR A 234 -0.51 -24.91 -2.05
N ARG A 235 -0.06 -25.91 -1.26
CA ARG A 235 1.33 -26.13 -0.79
C ARG A 235 2.13 -24.86 -0.54
N GLY A 236 1.61 -24.02 0.36
CA GLY A 236 2.23 -22.77 0.76
C GLY A 236 1.84 -21.58 -0.09
N GLY A 237 1.35 -21.75 -1.33
CA GLY A 237 0.83 -20.68 -2.20
C GLY A 237 -0.41 -19.97 -1.65
N GLY A 238 -1.36 -19.64 -2.52
CA GLY A 238 -2.58 -18.98 -2.10
C GLY A 238 -3.80 -19.38 -2.91
N VAL A 239 -4.89 -18.66 -2.67
CA VAL A 239 -6.07 -18.67 -3.53
C VAL A 239 -6.69 -17.28 -3.58
N GLY A 240 -7.13 -16.88 -4.76
CA GLY A 240 -7.95 -15.71 -4.98
C GLY A 240 -9.39 -15.86 -4.44
N PRO A 241 -10.06 -14.74 -4.13
CA PRO A 241 -11.41 -14.74 -3.61
C PRO A 241 -12.46 -14.94 -4.70
N THR A 242 -13.63 -15.42 -4.29
CA THR A 242 -14.84 -15.48 -5.12
C THR A 242 -16.03 -14.91 -4.38
N LEU A 243 -17.16 -14.66 -5.05
CA LEU A 243 -18.41 -14.24 -4.39
C LEU A 243 -18.88 -15.26 -3.33
N ALA A 244 -18.61 -16.55 -3.55
CA ALA A 244 -19.00 -17.61 -2.61
C ALA A 244 -18.01 -17.72 -1.43
N ARG A 245 -16.73 -17.41 -1.66
CA ARG A 245 -15.63 -17.48 -0.69
C ARG A 245 -14.78 -16.21 -0.83
N PRO A 246 -15.20 -15.08 -0.23
CA PRO A 246 -14.54 -13.79 -0.44
C PRO A 246 -13.29 -13.68 0.45
N VAL A 247 -12.35 -14.59 0.27
CA VAL A 247 -11.07 -14.64 0.98
C VAL A 247 -9.93 -14.81 -0.01
N VAL A 248 -8.95 -13.91 0.06
CA VAL A 248 -7.61 -14.15 -0.49
C VAL A 248 -6.86 -14.92 0.60
N ALA A 249 -6.36 -16.12 0.32
CA ALA A 249 -5.51 -16.84 1.28
C ALA A 249 -4.06 -16.78 0.81
N ILE A 250 -3.13 -16.61 1.74
CA ILE A 250 -1.68 -16.61 1.47
C ILE A 250 -0.92 -17.15 2.68
N ALA A 251 0.16 -17.90 2.47
CA ALA A 251 1.01 -18.32 3.58
C ALA A 251 2.01 -17.22 3.98
N GLU A 252 2.32 -17.13 5.27
CA GLU A 252 3.29 -16.17 5.81
C GLU A 252 4.71 -16.35 5.25
N GLU A 253 5.05 -17.54 4.77
CA GLU A 253 6.39 -17.85 4.23
C GLU A 253 6.71 -17.07 2.94
N HIS A 254 5.69 -16.74 2.16
CA HIS A 254 5.78 -15.92 0.92
C HIS A 254 5.80 -14.43 1.20
N LEU A 255 5.32 -14.03 2.38
CA LEU A 255 5.33 -12.64 2.81
C LEU A 255 6.63 -12.29 3.54
N LEU A 256 7.22 -13.26 4.24
CA LEU A 256 8.37 -13.06 5.13
C LEU A 256 9.65 -13.76 4.66
N CYS A 257 9.65 -14.31 3.45
CA CYS A 257 10.84 -14.77 2.73
C CYS A 257 11.56 -15.90 3.46
N TYR A 258 10.78 -16.86 3.95
CA TYR A 258 11.35 -17.98 4.68
C TYR A 258 12.09 -18.91 3.72
N ASP A 259 13.12 -19.60 4.21
CA ASP A 259 13.81 -20.66 3.45
C ASP A 259 12.88 -21.82 3.02
N SER A 260 11.66 -21.88 3.56
CA SER A 260 10.62 -22.85 3.18
C SER A 260 9.76 -22.40 2.01
N ASP A 261 9.91 -21.16 1.55
CA ASP A 261 9.23 -20.65 0.35
C ASP A 261 9.65 -21.46 -0.88
N VAL A 262 8.65 -22.04 -1.54
CA VAL A 262 8.81 -22.87 -2.75
C VAL A 262 8.67 -22.07 -4.05
N PHE A 263 8.35 -20.77 -3.95
CA PHE A 263 8.22 -19.81 -5.05
C PHE A 263 9.20 -18.62 -4.88
N PRO A 264 10.52 -18.87 -4.74
CA PRO A 264 11.49 -17.86 -4.29
C PRO A 264 11.83 -16.76 -5.30
N PHE A 265 11.08 -16.63 -6.40
CA PHE A 265 11.35 -15.69 -7.48
C PHE A 265 10.08 -14.97 -7.97
N GLU A 266 8.93 -15.19 -7.32
CA GLU A 266 7.68 -14.55 -7.70
C GLU A 266 6.88 -14.15 -6.47
N ASP A 267 6.12 -13.06 -6.57
CA ASP A 267 5.27 -12.63 -5.47
C ASP A 267 3.88 -13.26 -5.58
N ILE A 268 3.68 -14.39 -4.87
CA ILE A 268 2.41 -15.12 -4.88
C ILE A 268 1.28 -14.27 -4.30
N PHE A 269 1.54 -13.38 -3.34
CA PHE A 269 0.48 -12.51 -2.84
C PHE A 269 -0.03 -11.60 -3.95
N VAL A 270 0.85 -10.99 -4.74
CA VAL A 270 0.48 -10.13 -5.87
C VAL A 270 -0.35 -10.90 -6.89
N HIS A 271 -0.01 -12.15 -7.20
CA HIS A 271 -0.79 -13.03 -8.08
C HIS A 271 -2.23 -13.22 -7.56
N GLU A 272 -2.36 -13.72 -6.33
CA GLU A 272 -3.66 -14.08 -5.76
C GLU A 272 -4.53 -12.85 -5.48
N PHE A 273 -3.88 -11.74 -5.12
CA PHE A 273 -4.56 -10.47 -4.96
C PHE A 273 -4.99 -9.89 -6.31
N ALA A 274 -4.25 -10.11 -7.40
CA ALA A 274 -4.66 -9.72 -8.75
C ALA A 274 -5.96 -10.40 -9.18
N HIS A 275 -6.16 -11.68 -8.84
CA HIS A 275 -7.47 -12.34 -9.01
C HIS A 275 -8.56 -11.63 -8.24
N GLY A 276 -8.31 -11.23 -6.99
CA GLY A 276 -9.24 -10.47 -6.18
C GLY A 276 -9.60 -9.12 -6.80
N VAL A 277 -8.59 -8.38 -7.25
CA VAL A 277 -8.75 -7.10 -7.94
C VAL A 277 -9.64 -7.24 -9.18
N LEU A 278 -9.45 -8.28 -9.99
CA LEU A 278 -10.31 -8.54 -11.14
C LEU A 278 -11.73 -8.94 -10.71
N ASN A 279 -11.86 -10.07 -10.04
CA ASN A 279 -13.13 -10.79 -9.86
C ASN A 279 -14.04 -10.15 -8.81
N MET A 280 -13.45 -9.51 -7.80
CA MET A 280 -14.17 -8.93 -6.66
C MET A 280 -14.08 -7.40 -6.62
N GLY A 281 -13.31 -6.79 -7.52
CA GLY A 281 -13.13 -5.36 -7.65
C GLY A 281 -13.66 -4.85 -8.98
N VAL A 282 -12.81 -4.92 -10.02
CA VAL A 282 -13.04 -4.37 -11.36
C VAL A 282 -14.33 -4.89 -11.99
N GLU A 283 -14.58 -6.20 -11.96
CA GLU A 283 -15.78 -6.78 -12.57
C GLU A 283 -17.09 -6.35 -11.89
N LEU A 284 -17.03 -5.97 -10.61
CA LEU A 284 -18.19 -5.55 -9.82
C LEU A 284 -18.39 -4.03 -9.80
N LEU A 285 -17.51 -3.26 -10.46
CA LEU A 285 -17.67 -1.83 -10.69
C LEU A 285 -18.49 -1.54 -11.96
N PRO A 286 -19.05 -0.32 -12.11
CA PRO A 286 -19.69 0.09 -13.36
C PRO A 286 -18.73 -0.06 -14.56
N GLY A 287 -19.16 -0.76 -15.61
CA GLY A 287 -18.32 -1.08 -16.77
C GLY A 287 -17.47 -2.35 -16.61
N GLY A 288 -17.57 -3.05 -15.48
CA GLY A 288 -16.83 -4.28 -15.21
C GLY A 288 -17.12 -5.41 -16.21
N SER A 289 -18.37 -5.54 -16.67
CA SER A 289 -18.73 -6.53 -17.70
C SER A 289 -18.04 -6.28 -19.06
N GLU A 290 -17.85 -5.01 -19.41
CA GLU A 290 -17.13 -4.59 -20.61
C GLU A 290 -15.62 -4.76 -20.44
N PHE A 291 -15.09 -4.52 -19.24
CA PHE A 291 -13.71 -4.84 -18.91
C PHE A 291 -13.42 -6.34 -19.09
N ARG A 292 -14.26 -7.21 -18.52
CA ARG A 292 -14.13 -8.67 -18.64
C ARG A 292 -14.16 -9.12 -20.11
N GLN A 293 -15.07 -8.59 -20.92
CA GLN A 293 -15.13 -8.91 -22.35
C GLN A 293 -13.86 -8.49 -23.11
N ARG A 294 -13.26 -7.34 -22.76
CA ARG A 294 -11.98 -6.90 -23.33
C ARG A 294 -10.84 -7.82 -22.93
N LEU A 295 -10.77 -8.22 -21.65
CA LEU A 295 -9.78 -9.18 -21.16
C LEU A 295 -9.87 -10.53 -21.87
N GLU A 296 -11.07 -11.10 -21.99
CA GLU A 296 -11.30 -12.38 -22.70
C GLU A 296 -10.98 -12.28 -24.20
N THR A 297 -11.16 -11.09 -24.78
CA THR A 297 -10.78 -10.84 -26.17
C THR A 297 -9.26 -10.79 -26.31
N ALA A 298 -8.59 -10.00 -25.46
CA ALA A 298 -7.12 -9.90 -25.43
C ALA A 298 -6.46 -11.27 -25.23
N TYR A 299 -6.93 -12.05 -24.25
CA TYR A 299 -6.46 -13.40 -24.00
C TYR A 299 -6.55 -14.29 -25.25
N ARG A 300 -7.72 -14.32 -25.91
CA ARG A 300 -7.94 -15.16 -27.09
C ARG A 300 -7.08 -14.72 -28.29
N GLU A 301 -6.90 -13.42 -28.47
CA GLU A 301 -6.07 -12.86 -29.54
C GLU A 301 -4.59 -13.14 -29.28
N ALA A 302 -4.13 -13.00 -28.03
CA ALA A 302 -2.77 -13.33 -27.60
C ALA A 302 -2.46 -14.80 -27.89
N LEU A 303 -3.30 -15.73 -27.44
CA LEU A 303 -3.13 -17.16 -27.74
C LEU A 303 -3.22 -17.46 -29.24
N GLY A 304 -4.11 -16.80 -29.98
CA GLY A 304 -4.23 -16.93 -31.43
C GLY A 304 -2.98 -16.46 -32.18
N ALA A 305 -2.24 -15.51 -31.61
CA ALA A 305 -0.94 -15.04 -32.10
C ALA A 305 0.25 -15.89 -31.62
N GLY A 306 0.00 -16.90 -30.77
CA GLY A 306 1.04 -17.76 -30.20
C GLY A 306 1.75 -17.15 -29.00
N LEU A 307 1.25 -16.05 -28.44
CA LEU A 307 1.74 -15.51 -27.18
C LEU A 307 1.34 -16.44 -26.03
N TRP A 308 2.15 -16.43 -24.96
CA TRP A 308 1.93 -17.22 -23.74
C TRP A 308 1.85 -18.74 -23.97
N ALA A 309 2.21 -19.23 -25.15
CA ALA A 309 2.16 -20.64 -25.48
C ALA A 309 2.98 -21.46 -24.46
N ASP A 310 2.38 -22.55 -23.98
CA ASP A 310 2.96 -23.46 -22.98
C ASP A 310 3.33 -22.80 -21.64
N THR A 311 2.72 -21.66 -21.31
CA THR A 311 2.87 -20.99 -20.00
C THR A 311 1.63 -21.14 -19.11
N TYR A 312 1.76 -20.85 -17.82
CA TYR A 312 0.66 -20.84 -16.85
C TYR A 312 -0.39 -19.77 -17.21
N ALA A 313 0.05 -18.61 -17.68
CA ALA A 313 -0.81 -17.54 -18.21
C ALA A 313 -1.76 -18.02 -19.33
N ALA A 314 -1.42 -19.08 -20.08
CA ALA A 314 -2.30 -19.62 -21.12
C ALA A 314 -3.44 -20.51 -20.57
N THR A 315 -3.46 -20.83 -19.27
CA THR A 315 -4.44 -21.75 -18.69
C THR A 315 -5.87 -21.25 -18.83
N ASN A 316 -6.12 -19.98 -18.49
CA ASN A 316 -7.41 -19.32 -18.62
C ASN A 316 -7.25 -17.78 -18.53
N PRO A 317 -8.29 -16.98 -18.82
CA PRO A 317 -8.20 -15.51 -18.78
C PRO A 317 -7.84 -14.90 -17.42
N ASP A 318 -8.13 -15.58 -16.31
CA ASP A 318 -7.85 -15.10 -14.96
C ASP A 318 -6.36 -15.29 -14.63
N GLU A 319 -5.76 -16.41 -15.03
CA GLU A 319 -4.30 -16.63 -14.91
C GLU A 319 -3.52 -15.70 -15.84
N TYR A 320 -4.02 -15.50 -17.07
CA TYR A 320 -3.49 -14.51 -18.01
C TYR A 320 -3.43 -13.12 -17.39
N TRP A 321 -4.47 -12.74 -16.65
CA TRP A 321 -4.50 -11.50 -15.90
C TRP A 321 -3.50 -11.49 -14.75
N ALA A 322 -3.52 -12.49 -13.87
CA ALA A 322 -2.70 -12.52 -12.65
C ALA A 322 -1.19 -12.56 -12.96
N GLU A 323 -0.77 -13.41 -13.90
CA GLU A 323 0.62 -13.48 -14.39
C GLU A 323 1.05 -12.16 -15.05
N GLY A 324 0.17 -11.56 -15.86
CA GLY A 324 0.43 -10.25 -16.44
C GLY A 324 0.61 -9.16 -15.38
N VAL A 325 -0.18 -9.19 -14.31
CA VAL A 325 -0.06 -8.22 -13.21
C VAL A 325 1.25 -8.43 -12.44
N GLN A 326 1.68 -9.66 -12.20
CA GLN A 326 3.01 -9.92 -11.64
C GLN A 326 4.10 -9.33 -12.54
N SER A 327 4.05 -9.58 -13.85
CA SER A 327 5.04 -9.01 -14.78
C SER A 327 4.95 -7.48 -14.79
N TRP A 328 3.76 -6.88 -14.71
CA TRP A 328 3.58 -5.42 -14.62
C TRP A 328 4.24 -4.79 -13.39
N PHE A 329 4.40 -5.54 -12.31
CA PHE A 329 5.11 -5.07 -11.12
C PHE A 329 6.58 -5.52 -11.05
N ASP A 330 7.08 -6.18 -12.11
CA ASP A 330 8.43 -6.77 -12.15
C ASP A 330 8.62 -7.89 -11.10
N LEU A 331 7.55 -8.63 -10.78
CA LEU A 331 7.47 -9.64 -9.71
C LEU A 331 7.06 -11.03 -10.22
N ASN A 332 7.16 -11.29 -11.52
CA ASN A 332 6.89 -12.61 -12.07
C ASN A 332 8.16 -13.48 -12.08
N ASN A 333 7.95 -14.79 -12.10
CA ASN A 333 9.00 -15.79 -12.09
C ASN A 333 9.84 -15.71 -13.39
N PRO A 334 11.18 -15.82 -13.31
CA PRO A 334 12.02 -15.96 -14.49
C PRO A 334 11.63 -17.16 -15.36
N PRO A 335 12.02 -17.16 -16.65
CA PRO A 335 11.67 -18.22 -17.59
C PRO A 335 11.98 -19.64 -17.08
N GLY A 336 10.98 -20.51 -17.17
CA GLY A 336 10.96 -21.82 -16.53
C GLY A 336 10.06 -22.82 -17.24
N TRP A 337 9.55 -23.80 -16.49
CA TRP A 337 8.75 -24.88 -17.07
C TRP A 337 7.34 -24.44 -17.47
N ILE A 338 6.80 -23.44 -16.75
CA ILE A 338 5.46 -22.88 -16.97
C ILE A 338 5.50 -21.35 -17.12
N HIS A 339 6.68 -20.72 -17.22
CA HIS A 339 6.84 -19.28 -17.44
C HIS A 339 7.78 -19.04 -18.62
N ASN A 340 7.54 -17.97 -19.38
CA ASN A 340 8.39 -17.54 -20.50
C ASN A 340 9.28 -16.36 -20.07
N GLU A 341 9.89 -15.65 -21.02
CA GLU A 341 10.79 -14.52 -20.77
C GLU A 341 10.11 -13.21 -20.34
N ILE A 342 8.81 -13.22 -20.04
CA ILE A 342 8.04 -12.02 -19.77
C ILE A 342 7.84 -11.86 -18.26
N ASP A 343 8.88 -11.40 -17.57
CA ASP A 343 8.88 -11.21 -16.12
C ASP A 343 8.90 -9.74 -15.67
N THR A 344 9.09 -8.79 -16.61
CA THR A 344 9.04 -7.34 -16.34
C THR A 344 7.94 -6.58 -17.09
N ARG A 345 7.58 -5.39 -16.59
CA ARG A 345 6.60 -4.47 -17.20
C ARG A 345 7.04 -4.11 -18.61
N ARG A 346 8.33 -3.81 -18.77
CA ARG A 346 8.93 -3.43 -20.05
C ARG A 346 8.81 -4.56 -21.08
N GLU A 347 9.01 -5.80 -20.67
CA GLU A 347 8.81 -6.96 -21.55
C GLU A 347 7.35 -7.17 -21.87
N LEU A 348 6.45 -7.07 -20.88
CA LEU A 348 5.01 -7.19 -21.08
C LEU A 348 4.48 -6.14 -22.07
N GLU A 349 4.86 -4.88 -21.93
CA GLU A 349 4.49 -3.79 -22.84
C GLU A 349 4.92 -4.06 -24.29
N ALA A 350 6.06 -4.72 -24.48
CA ALA A 350 6.57 -5.07 -25.80
C ALA A 350 5.95 -6.34 -26.38
N TYR A 351 5.67 -7.33 -25.52
CA TYR A 351 5.22 -8.67 -25.89
C TYR A 351 3.71 -8.75 -26.07
N ASP A 352 2.95 -8.24 -25.10
CA ASP A 352 1.50 -8.24 -25.08
C ASP A 352 0.95 -6.86 -24.67
N PRO A 353 1.03 -5.86 -25.58
CA PRO A 353 0.58 -4.50 -25.30
C PRO A 353 -0.92 -4.40 -25.01
N ALA A 354 -1.73 -5.39 -25.45
CA ALA A 354 -3.16 -5.42 -25.18
C ALA A 354 -3.42 -5.71 -23.69
N LEU A 355 -2.74 -6.71 -23.12
CA LEU A 355 -2.78 -6.99 -21.69
C LEU A 355 -2.21 -5.83 -20.87
N ALA A 356 -1.04 -5.30 -21.26
CA ALA A 356 -0.40 -4.18 -20.59
C ALA A 356 -1.34 -2.96 -20.48
N THR A 357 -2.11 -2.68 -21.53
CA THR A 357 -3.09 -1.58 -21.55
C THR A 357 -4.22 -1.80 -20.54
N LEU A 358 -4.73 -3.03 -20.43
CA LEU A 358 -5.80 -3.36 -19.47
C LEU A 358 -5.31 -3.25 -18.02
N ILE A 359 -4.08 -3.70 -17.76
CA ILE A 359 -3.45 -3.61 -16.44
C ILE A 359 -3.18 -2.15 -16.08
N GLN A 360 -2.67 -1.35 -17.02
CA GLN A 360 -2.46 0.09 -16.84
C GLN A 360 -3.76 0.84 -16.54
N GLU A 361 -4.89 0.47 -17.16
CA GLU A 361 -6.21 1.06 -16.84
C GLU A 361 -6.59 0.85 -15.37
N VAL A 362 -6.17 -0.27 -14.77
CA VAL A 362 -6.50 -0.61 -13.38
C VAL A 362 -5.52 -0.02 -12.38
N PHE A 363 -4.21 -0.20 -12.62
CA PHE A 363 -3.15 0.11 -11.66
C PHE A 363 -2.40 1.42 -11.96
N GLY A 364 -2.58 1.99 -13.15
CA GLY A 364 -1.95 3.25 -13.54
C GLY A 364 -0.42 3.19 -13.41
N SER A 365 0.13 4.15 -12.67
CA SER A 365 1.58 4.24 -12.39
C SER A 365 1.99 3.59 -11.07
N ALA A 366 1.15 2.74 -10.47
CA ALA A 366 1.51 2.03 -9.24
C ALA A 366 2.82 1.24 -9.41
N THR A 367 3.56 1.16 -8.32
CA THR A 367 4.78 0.38 -8.18
C THR A 367 4.66 -0.41 -6.90
N VAL A 368 5.06 -1.68 -6.94
CA VAL A 368 5.03 -2.58 -5.80
C VAL A 368 6.46 -3.00 -5.54
N GLU A 369 6.92 -2.85 -4.30
CA GLU A 369 8.15 -3.48 -3.89
C GLU A 369 7.83 -4.91 -3.49
N SER A 370 8.59 -5.88 -4.02
CA SER A 370 8.37 -7.28 -3.67
C SER A 370 8.31 -7.49 -2.16
N SER A 371 7.50 -8.46 -1.72
CA SER A 371 7.62 -9.00 -0.37
C SER A 371 9.03 -9.53 -0.10
N CYS A 372 9.69 -10.13 -1.10
CA CYS A 372 10.86 -10.97 -0.90
C CYS A 372 11.94 -10.95 -1.99
N HIS A 373 11.60 -10.54 -3.19
CA HIS A 373 12.41 -10.76 -4.40
C HIS A 373 12.79 -9.41 -5.01
N GLY A 374 14.07 -9.06 -4.88
CA GLY A 374 14.66 -7.82 -5.43
C GLY A 374 15.79 -8.10 -6.41
#